data_AF-A0A7G8FMM4-F1
#
_entry.id   AF-A0A7G8FMM4-F1
#
_cell.length_a   1.000
_cell.length_b   1.000
_cell.length_c   1.000
_cell.angle_alpha   90.00
_cell.angle_beta   90.00
_cell.angle_gamma   90.00
#
_symmetry.space_group_name_H-M   'P 1'
#
loop_
_entity.id
_entity.type
_entity.pdbx_description
1 polymer ?
#
loop_
_entity_poly.entity_id
_entity_poly.type
_entity_poly.pdbx_seq_one_letter_code
_entity_poly.pdbx_strand_id
1 'polypeptide(L)'
;MNKEKIAQLTQQLFAVSQQLEEEIPGRSFLPSGQQLGNLGEVLVAEAFGLNLCKAMTKGIDAHTSDGRMVQIKTVTSRAAGVMLSKRRPSLNTYLIAVRINPEGTFDVIYNGLEIHAWLVRQSGKPFVSMRPLLKAAQAIPADEQLPRLD
;
A
#
# COMPACT_ATOMS: atom_id res chain seq x y z
N MET A 1 2.77 -19.34 -4.88
CA MET A 1 1.60 -18.49 -5.18
C MET A 1 1.50 -18.34 -6.69
N ASN A 2 0.30 -18.35 -7.29
CA ASN A 2 0.15 -18.20 -8.75
C ASN A 2 -0.08 -16.72 -9.11
N LYS A 3 1.01 -16.01 -9.46
CA LYS A 3 1.00 -14.56 -9.71
C LYS A 3 0.05 -14.15 -10.82
N GLU A 4 0.12 -14.87 -11.95
CA GLU A 4 -0.71 -14.62 -13.11
C GLU A 4 -2.18 -14.77 -12.77
N LYS A 5 -2.53 -15.80 -11.99
CA LYS A 5 -3.91 -15.98 -11.54
C LYS A 5 -4.37 -14.87 -10.61
N ILE A 6 -3.53 -14.37 -9.72
CA ILE A 6 -3.86 -13.25 -8.83
C ILE A 6 -4.08 -11.96 -9.62
N ALA A 7 -3.21 -11.66 -10.58
CA ALA A 7 -3.36 -10.49 -11.44
C ALA A 7 -4.67 -10.58 -12.25
N GLN A 8 -4.96 -11.74 -12.86
CA GLN A 8 -6.21 -11.99 -13.58
C GLN A 8 -7.45 -11.82 -12.68
N LEU A 9 -7.44 -12.39 -11.47
CA LEU A 9 -8.56 -12.27 -10.54
C LEU A 9 -8.74 -10.85 -10.03
N THR A 10 -7.64 -10.12 -9.82
CA THR A 10 -7.66 -8.69 -9.46
C THR A 10 -8.29 -7.89 -10.60
N GLN A 11 -7.87 -8.13 -11.84
CA GLN A 11 -8.45 -7.46 -13.00
C GLN A 11 -9.95 -7.73 -13.15
N GLN A 12 -10.37 -8.98 -12.99
CA GLN A 12 -11.79 -9.35 -13.02
C GLN A 12 -12.58 -8.65 -11.91
N LEU A 13 -12.01 -8.56 -10.71
CA LEU A 13 -12.63 -7.87 -9.58
C LEU A 13 -12.85 -6.39 -9.88
N PHE A 14 -11.83 -5.68 -10.38
CA PHE A 14 -11.96 -4.26 -10.74
C PHE A 14 -12.93 -4.05 -11.92
N ALA A 15 -12.94 -4.94 -12.91
CA ALA A 15 -13.88 -4.88 -14.03
C ALA A 15 -15.34 -5.03 -13.56
N VAL A 16 -15.62 -6.00 -12.68
CA VAL A 16 -16.96 -6.17 -12.08
C VAL A 16 -17.34 -4.95 -11.24
N SER A 17 -16.41 -4.42 -10.44
CA SER A 17 -16.63 -3.17 -9.69
C SER A 17 -17.04 -2.03 -10.61
N GLN A 18 -16.34 -1.83 -11.74
CA GLN A 18 -16.65 -0.77 -12.69
C GLN A 18 -18.04 -0.96 -13.33
N GLN A 19 -18.37 -2.17 -13.78
CA GLN A 19 -19.68 -2.47 -14.37
C GLN A 19 -20.82 -2.17 -13.38
N LEU A 20 -20.64 -2.48 -12.09
CA LEU A 20 -21.62 -2.14 -11.05
C LEU A 20 -21.78 -0.61 -10.84
N GLU A 21 -20.70 0.17 -10.95
CA GLU A 21 -20.77 1.65 -10.88
C GLU A 21 -21.50 2.25 -12.09
N GLU A 22 -21.37 1.65 -13.27
CA GLU A 22 -22.07 2.05 -14.50
C GLU A 22 -23.58 1.80 -14.39
N GLU A 23 -23.98 0.63 -13.85
CA GLU A 23 -25.39 0.28 -13.62
C GLU A 23 -26.03 1.06 -12.44
N ILE A 24 -25.23 1.53 -11.48
CA ILE A 24 -25.70 2.25 -10.29
C ILE A 24 -24.92 3.56 -10.14
N PRO A 25 -25.22 4.58 -10.97
CA PRO A 25 -24.50 5.85 -10.96
C PRO A 25 -24.49 6.52 -9.59
N GLY A 26 -23.32 7.04 -9.20
CA GLY A 26 -23.14 7.73 -7.92
C GLY A 26 -22.86 6.82 -6.73
N ARG A 27 -22.77 5.49 -6.92
CA ARG A 27 -22.35 4.54 -5.89
C ARG A 27 -20.99 3.91 -6.26
N SER A 28 -20.05 3.95 -5.32
CA SER A 28 -18.73 3.30 -5.48
C SER A 28 -18.82 1.81 -5.18
N PHE A 29 -18.32 0.97 -6.09
CA PHE A 29 -18.24 -0.49 -5.96
C PHE A 29 -16.81 -1.02 -5.97
N LEU A 30 -15.82 -0.14 -5.91
CA LEU A 30 -14.42 -0.53 -5.70
C LEU A 30 -14.27 -1.50 -4.53
N PRO A 31 -13.28 -2.42 -4.58
CA PRO A 31 -13.01 -3.36 -3.51
C PRO A 31 -12.94 -2.65 -2.16
N SER A 32 -13.57 -3.25 -1.14
CA SER A 32 -13.54 -2.71 0.21
C SER A 32 -12.10 -2.50 0.69
N GLY A 33 -11.88 -1.53 1.57
CA GLY A 33 -10.53 -1.19 2.05
C GLY A 33 -9.74 -2.39 2.62
N GLN A 34 -10.44 -3.36 3.23
CA GLN A 34 -9.81 -4.60 3.71
C GLN A 34 -9.38 -5.53 2.58
N GLN A 35 -10.24 -5.75 1.58
CA GLN A 35 -9.91 -6.61 0.43
C GLN A 35 -8.74 -6.03 -0.37
N LEU A 36 -8.76 -4.71 -0.57
CA LEU A 36 -7.67 -4.00 -1.23
C LEU A 36 -6.37 -4.06 -0.43
N GLY A 37 -6.45 -3.93 0.90
CA GLY A 37 -5.33 -4.10 1.82
C GLY A 37 -4.66 -5.47 1.66
N ASN A 38 -5.45 -6.54 1.80
CA ASN A 38 -4.96 -7.92 1.68
C ASN A 38 -4.30 -8.21 0.31
N LEU A 39 -4.91 -7.73 -0.78
CA LEU A 39 -4.33 -7.88 -2.13
C LEU A 39 -2.99 -7.15 -2.25
N GLY A 40 -2.93 -5.91 -1.76
CA GLY A 40 -1.69 -5.13 -1.81
C GLY A 40 -0.58 -5.72 -0.95
N GLU A 41 -0.89 -6.24 0.24
CA GLU A 41 0.08 -6.94 1.09
C GLU A 41 0.74 -8.11 0.34
N VAL A 42 -0.07 -8.93 -0.33
CA VAL A 42 0.40 -10.09 -1.09
C VAL A 42 1.26 -9.67 -2.29
N LEU A 43 0.79 -8.72 -3.09
CA LEU A 43 1.51 -8.23 -4.28
C LEU A 43 2.83 -7.55 -3.91
N VAL A 44 2.83 -6.73 -2.86
CA VAL A 44 4.02 -6.03 -2.39
C VAL A 44 5.00 -7.01 -1.75
N ALA A 45 4.55 -7.93 -0.91
CA ALA A 45 5.44 -8.91 -0.30
C ALA A 45 6.16 -9.75 -1.34
N GLU A 46 5.47 -10.11 -2.41
CA GLU A 46 6.08 -10.82 -3.52
C GLU A 46 7.11 -9.98 -4.28
N ALA A 47 6.79 -8.72 -4.62
CA ALA A 47 7.68 -7.85 -5.39
C ALA A 47 8.93 -7.40 -4.60
N PHE A 48 8.86 -7.37 -3.27
CA PHE A 48 9.95 -6.92 -2.40
C PHE A 48 10.61 -8.06 -1.60
N GLY A 49 10.19 -9.32 -1.83
CA GLY A 49 10.75 -10.48 -1.11
C GLY A 49 10.46 -10.46 0.39
N LEU A 50 9.29 -9.97 0.79
CA LEU A 50 8.90 -9.84 2.19
C LEU A 50 8.23 -11.12 2.70
N ASN A 51 8.46 -11.41 3.98
CA ASN A 51 7.79 -12.46 4.73
C ASN A 51 6.55 -11.89 5.42
N LEU A 52 5.36 -12.21 4.91
CA LEU A 52 4.09 -11.78 5.50
C LEU A 52 3.91 -12.32 6.92
N CYS A 53 3.38 -11.47 7.81
CA CYS A 53 2.99 -11.87 9.16
C CYS A 53 1.78 -12.83 9.10
N LYS A 54 1.83 -13.95 9.83
CA LYS A 54 0.71 -14.92 9.92
C LYS A 54 -0.49 -14.42 10.73
N ALA A 55 -0.28 -13.46 11.61
CA ALA A 55 -1.30 -12.85 12.46
C ALA A 55 -1.26 -11.33 12.28
N MET A 56 -2.39 -10.66 12.55
CA MET A 56 -2.45 -9.19 12.59
C MET A 56 -1.57 -8.66 13.73
N THR A 57 -0.27 -8.50 13.47
CA THR A 57 0.62 -7.73 14.31
C THR A 57 0.26 -6.27 14.09
N LYS A 58 -0.20 -5.57 15.13
CA LYS A 58 -0.72 -4.20 14.98
C LYS A 58 0.31 -3.30 14.27
N GLY A 59 -0.01 -2.97 13.02
CA GLY A 59 0.76 -2.03 12.21
C GLY A 59 1.98 -2.61 11.49
N ILE A 60 2.27 -3.92 11.59
CA ILE A 60 3.35 -4.58 10.85
C ILE A 60 2.76 -5.72 10.01
N ASP A 61 2.87 -5.58 8.70
CA ASP A 61 2.24 -6.49 7.74
C ASP A 61 3.25 -7.54 7.24
N ALA A 62 4.55 -7.20 7.21
CA ALA A 62 5.61 -8.10 6.77
C ALA A 62 6.98 -7.79 7.41
N HIS A 63 7.95 -8.69 7.20
CA HIS A 63 9.36 -8.47 7.49
C HIS A 63 10.23 -8.74 6.26
N THR A 64 11.29 -7.96 6.06
CA THR A 64 12.36 -8.30 5.11
C THR A 64 13.17 -9.51 5.60
N SER A 65 14.03 -10.07 4.74
CA SER A 65 14.94 -11.17 5.12
C SER A 65 15.95 -10.79 6.21
N ASP A 66 16.33 -9.51 6.29
CA ASP A 66 17.22 -8.95 7.33
C ASP A 66 16.46 -8.46 8.57
N GLY A 67 15.15 -8.71 8.67
CA GLY A 67 14.35 -8.47 9.88
C GLY A 67 13.79 -7.06 10.04
N ARG A 68 13.93 -6.17 9.04
CA ARG A 68 13.25 -4.87 9.04
C ARG A 68 11.74 -5.06 8.99
N MET A 69 11.03 -4.29 9.81
CA MET A 69 9.57 -4.33 9.88
C MET A 69 8.97 -3.49 8.75
N VAL A 70 7.95 -4.01 8.08
CA VAL A 70 7.29 -3.34 6.96
C VAL A 70 5.80 -3.24 7.21
N GLN A 71 5.28 -2.01 7.15
CA GLN A 71 3.87 -1.71 6.99
C GLN A 71 3.56 -1.51 5.52
N ILE A 72 2.48 -2.12 5.04
CA ILE A 72 2.01 -2.00 3.67
C ILE A 72 0.69 -1.22 3.70
N LYS A 73 0.56 -0.27 2.77
CA LYS A 73 -0.67 0.50 2.61
C LYS A 73 -1.05 0.55 1.15
N THR A 74 -2.30 0.18 0.90
CA THR A 74 -2.84 0.08 -0.45
C THR A 74 -3.90 1.13 -0.65
N VAL A 75 -3.83 1.84 -1.77
CA VAL A 75 -4.86 2.80 -2.18
C VAL A 75 -5.30 2.52 -3.61
N THR A 76 -6.48 3.02 -3.95
CA THR A 76 -6.92 3.15 -5.34
C THR A 76 -6.59 4.55 -5.87
N SER A 77 -6.74 4.76 -7.17
CA SER A 77 -6.54 6.06 -7.82
C SER A 77 -7.42 7.19 -7.26
N ARG A 78 -8.54 6.86 -6.60
CA ARG A 78 -9.49 7.85 -6.04
C ARG A 78 -9.15 8.28 -4.59
N ALA A 79 -8.09 7.74 -3.99
CA ALA A 79 -7.78 8.03 -2.59
C ALA A 79 -7.19 9.44 -2.38
N ALA A 80 -7.67 10.15 -1.35
CA ALA A 80 -7.16 11.47 -0.95
C ALA A 80 -5.79 11.41 -0.23
N GLY A 81 -5.36 10.22 0.20
CA GLY A 81 -4.12 10.02 0.96
C GLY A 81 -3.98 8.60 1.48
N VAL A 82 -2.87 8.36 2.19
CA VAL A 82 -2.51 7.08 2.80
C VAL A 82 -2.80 7.13 4.29
N MET A 83 -3.59 6.18 4.78
CA MET A 83 -3.91 6.05 6.21
C MET A 83 -2.64 5.68 6.98
N LEU A 84 -2.34 6.39 8.07
CA LEU A 84 -1.21 6.12 8.94
C LEU A 84 -1.70 5.81 10.35
N SER A 85 -0.84 5.18 11.15
CA SER A 85 -1.13 5.03 12.57
C SER A 85 -1.31 6.39 13.26
N LYS A 86 -2.22 6.45 14.24
CA LYS A 86 -2.29 7.62 15.14
C LYS A 86 -1.05 7.71 16.03
N ARG A 87 -0.46 6.57 16.38
CA ARG A 87 0.75 6.50 17.19
C ARG A 87 1.96 6.79 16.31
N ARG A 88 2.98 7.43 16.89
CA ARG A 88 4.26 7.61 16.22
C ARG A 88 4.87 6.24 15.93
N PRO A 89 5.33 5.97 14.70
CA PRO A 89 5.94 4.68 14.36
C PRO A 89 7.30 4.53 15.03
N SER A 90 7.80 3.30 15.06
CA SER A 90 9.18 3.05 15.46
C SER A 90 10.14 3.64 14.43
N LEU A 91 11.38 3.94 14.84
CA LEU A 91 12.39 4.47 13.93
C LEU A 91 12.88 3.45 12.88
N ASN A 92 12.50 2.17 13.02
CA ASN A 92 12.93 1.07 12.16
C ASN A 92 11.78 0.45 11.35
N THR A 93 10.58 1.05 11.38
CA THR A 93 9.44 0.58 10.60
C THR A 93 9.46 1.24 9.22
N TYR A 94 9.49 0.43 8.17
CA TYR A 94 9.31 0.88 6.80
C TYR A 94 7.83 0.95 6.45
N LEU A 95 7.48 1.90 5.60
CA LEU A 95 6.20 1.99 4.92
C LEU A 95 6.45 1.73 3.44
N ILE A 96 5.71 0.76 2.88
CA ILE A 96 5.49 0.67 1.44
C ILE A 96 4.04 1.07 1.18
N ALA A 97 3.84 2.20 0.52
CA ALA A 97 2.53 2.60 0.04
C ALA A 97 2.44 2.37 -1.47
N VAL A 98 1.37 1.72 -1.92
CA VAL A 98 1.16 1.41 -3.34
C VAL A 98 -0.23 1.80 -3.82
N ARG A 99 -0.32 2.13 -5.10
CA ARG A 99 -1.60 2.21 -5.83
C ARG A 99 -1.78 0.93 -6.61
N ILE A 100 -2.86 0.19 -6.37
CA ILE A 100 -3.24 -0.92 -7.25
C ILE A 100 -3.95 -0.36 -8.48
N ASN A 101 -3.52 -0.84 -9.65
CA ASN A 101 -4.10 -0.50 -10.93
C ASN A 101 -5.16 -1.53 -11.33
N PRO A 102 -6.20 -1.15 -12.09
CA PRO A 102 -7.26 -2.07 -12.53
C PRO A 102 -6.75 -3.31 -13.29
N GLU A 103 -5.57 -3.24 -13.89
CA GLU A 103 -4.94 -4.33 -14.65
C GLU A 103 -4.28 -5.38 -13.74
N GLY A 104 -4.35 -5.23 -12.41
CA GLY A 104 -3.74 -6.14 -11.44
C GLY A 104 -2.25 -5.88 -11.18
N THR A 105 -1.72 -4.76 -11.69
CA THR A 105 -0.38 -4.26 -11.35
C THR A 105 -0.46 -3.23 -10.22
N PHE A 106 0.69 -2.74 -9.75
CA PHE A 106 0.72 -1.63 -8.80
C PHE A 106 1.89 -0.68 -9.03
N ASP A 107 1.68 0.57 -8.64
CA ASP A 107 2.71 1.62 -8.60
C ASP A 107 3.14 1.89 -7.17
N VAL A 108 4.44 2.05 -6.95
CA VAL A 108 4.98 2.46 -5.65
C VAL A 108 4.78 3.97 -5.48
N ILE A 109 4.06 4.35 -4.43
CA ILE A 109 3.85 5.75 -4.03
C ILE A 109 4.94 6.19 -3.07
N TYR A 110 5.32 5.30 -2.15
CA TYR A 110 6.26 5.57 -1.09
C TYR A 110 6.98 4.29 -0.71
N ASN A 111 8.30 4.36 -0.53
CA ASN A 111 9.16 3.27 -0.08
C ASN A 111 10.25 3.87 0.81
N GLY A 112 10.19 3.59 2.11
CA GLY A 112 11.20 4.04 3.08
C GLY A 112 10.64 4.07 4.50
N LEU A 113 11.34 4.71 5.44
CA LEU A 113 10.92 4.71 6.84
C LEU A 113 9.57 5.42 7.05
N GLU A 114 8.65 4.79 7.79
CA GLU A 114 7.29 5.32 8.06
C GLU A 114 7.36 6.68 8.78
N ILE A 115 8.42 6.94 9.54
CA ILE A 115 8.58 8.19 10.29
C ILE A 115 8.57 9.43 9.39
N HIS A 116 9.13 9.39 8.17
CA HIS A 116 9.12 10.56 7.30
C HIS A 116 7.71 10.86 6.76
N ALA A 117 6.96 9.82 6.39
CA ALA A 117 5.54 9.95 6.04
C ALA A 117 4.69 10.48 7.21
N TRP A 118 4.99 10.01 8.44
CA TRP A 118 4.31 10.45 9.65
C TRP A 118 4.58 11.93 9.99
N LEU A 119 5.81 12.41 9.76
CA LEU A 119 6.21 13.79 10.05
C LEU A 119 5.62 14.82 9.06
N VAL A 120 5.43 14.45 7.80
CA VAL A 120 4.82 15.34 6.79
C VAL A 120 3.29 15.31 6.82
N ARG A 121 2.70 14.48 7.68
CA ARG A 121 1.26 14.43 7.93
C ARG A 121 0.80 15.72 8.61
N GLN A 122 -0.36 16.23 8.21
CA GLN A 122 -1.00 17.34 8.94
C GLN A 122 -1.42 16.88 10.34
N SER A 123 -1.02 17.64 11.36
CA SER A 123 -1.32 17.34 12.76
C SER A 123 -2.80 17.02 12.98
N GLY A 124 -3.07 15.93 13.69
CA GLY A 124 -4.43 15.48 14.01
C GLY A 124 -5.14 14.68 12.90
N LYS A 125 -4.63 14.66 11.65
CA LYS A 125 -5.22 13.82 10.60
C LYS A 125 -4.80 12.36 10.75
N PRO A 126 -5.68 11.37 10.51
CA PRO A 126 -5.31 9.97 10.57
C PRO A 126 -4.60 9.49 9.27
N PHE A 127 -4.43 10.35 8.27
CA PHE A 127 -3.80 10.04 7.00
C PHE A 127 -2.84 11.13 6.56
N VAL A 128 -1.87 10.78 5.72
CA VAL A 128 -1.02 11.74 5.00
C VAL A 128 -1.57 11.95 3.58
N SER A 129 -1.76 13.20 3.18
CA SER A 129 -2.25 13.54 1.84
C SER A 129 -1.21 13.19 0.78
N MET A 130 -1.67 12.88 -0.43
CA MET A 130 -0.80 12.43 -1.53
C MET A 130 0.34 13.38 -1.87
N ARG A 131 0.08 14.69 -1.96
CA ARG A 131 1.11 15.66 -2.34
C ARG A 131 2.28 15.73 -1.32
N PRO A 132 2.05 15.90 0.00
CA PRO A 132 3.12 15.77 0.99
C PRO A 132 3.84 14.43 0.95
N LEU A 133 3.10 13.32 0.79
CA LEU A 133 3.68 11.98 0.76
C LEU A 133 4.62 11.78 -0.44
N LEU A 134 4.21 12.19 -1.63
CA LEU A 134 5.02 12.11 -2.85
C LEU A 134 6.28 12.97 -2.73
N LYS A 135 6.17 14.17 -2.15
CA LYS A 135 7.34 15.02 -1.87
C LYS A 135 8.30 14.34 -0.90
N ALA A 136 7.79 13.69 0.13
CA ALA A 136 8.62 12.91 1.06
C ALA A 136 9.27 11.72 0.35
N ALA A 137 8.53 10.97 -0.48
CA ALA A 137 9.06 9.84 -1.24
C ALA A 137 10.23 10.24 -2.15
N GLN A 138 10.11 11.37 -2.85
CA GLN A 138 11.17 11.90 -3.72
C GLN A 138 12.45 12.28 -2.98
N ALA A 139 12.36 12.54 -1.68
CA ALA A 139 13.51 12.90 -0.85
C ALA A 139 14.24 11.68 -0.26
N ILE A 140 13.74 10.45 -0.47
CA ILE A 140 14.34 9.22 0.07
C ILE A 140 15.42 8.72 -0.90
N PRO A 141 16.69 8.68 -0.47
CA PRO A 141 17.78 8.12 -1.28
C PRO A 141 17.50 6.68 -1.71
N ALA A 142 17.93 6.29 -2.91
CA ALA A 142 17.63 4.97 -3.46
C ALA A 142 18.20 3.81 -2.62
N ASP A 143 19.33 4.03 -1.96
CA ASP A 143 19.98 3.09 -1.03
C ASP A 143 19.28 2.99 0.33
N GLU A 144 18.42 3.95 0.68
CA GLU A 144 17.54 3.90 1.85
C GLU A 144 16.17 3.25 1.56
N GLN A 145 15.88 2.94 0.29
CA GLN A 145 14.65 2.27 -0.10
C GLN A 145 14.78 0.74 0.03
N LEU A 146 13.65 0.05 0.24
CA LEU A 146 13.66 -1.42 0.15
C LEU A 146 13.86 -1.85 -1.30
N PRO A 147 14.75 -2.83 -1.57
CA PRO A 147 15.00 -3.28 -2.93
C PRO A 147 13.78 -4.02 -3.49
N ARG A 148 13.46 -3.75 -4.75
CA ARG A 148 12.47 -4.49 -5.52
C ARG A 148 13.16 -5.65 -6.26
N LEU A 149 12.50 -6.78 -6.38
CA LEU A 149 13.05 -8.04 -6.92
C LEU A 149 12.78 -8.26 -8.42
N ASP A 150 12.07 -7.35 -9.09
CA ASP A 150 11.71 -7.43 -10.51
C ASP A 150 12.58 -6.53 -11.41
#